data_AF-A0AAF1AS57-F1
#
_entry.id   AF-A0AAF1AS57-F1
#
_cell.length_a   1.000
_cell.length_b   1.000
_cell.length_c   1.000
_cell.angle_alpha   90.00
_cell.angle_beta   90.00
_cell.angle_gamma   90.00
#
_symmetry.space_group_name_H-M   'P 1'
#
loop_
_entity.id
_entity.type
_entity.pdbx_description
1 polymer ?
#
loop_
_entity_poly.entity_id
_entity_poly.type
_entity_poly.pdbx_seq_one_letter_code
_entity_poly.pdbx_strand_id
1 'polypeptide(L)' 'MNELNSNPANSSPFTPLSFLERAAVVYGDTPSLIYNQTTYTWSGLQYIR' A
#
# COMPACT_ATOMS: atom_id res chain seq x y z
N MET A 1 7.81 28.56 2.97
CA MET A 1 7.50 27.15 3.29
C MET A 1 8.79 26.37 3.13
N ASN A 2 9.14 25.47 4.06
CA ASN A 2 10.32 24.63 3.92
C ASN A 2 10.12 23.68 2.73
N GLU A 3 10.81 23.93 1.63
CA GLU A 3 10.79 23.06 0.46
C GLU A 3 11.58 21.79 0.78
N LEU A 4 10.87 20.67 0.90
CA LEU A 4 11.50 19.37 1.01
C LEU A 4 12.10 19.02 -0.35
N ASN A 5 13.43 18.84 -0.39
CA ASN A 5 14.12 18.39 -1.60
C ASN A 5 13.47 17.11 -2.16
N SER A 6 13.43 17.02 -3.49
CA SER A 6 12.94 15.83 -4.19
C SER A 6 13.78 14.61 -3.80
N ASN A 7 13.10 13.52 -3.44
CA ASN A 7 13.69 12.26 -3.03
C ASN A 7 12.75 11.11 -3.42
N PRO A 8 13.23 9.86 -3.47
CA PRO A 8 12.41 8.74 -3.94
C PRO A 8 11.05 8.59 -3.23
N ALA A 9 10.94 8.98 -1.96
CA ALA A 9 9.68 8.86 -1.22
C ALA A 9 8.60 9.83 -1.72
N ASN A 10 9.00 11.04 -2.15
CA ASN A 10 8.10 12.10 -2.64
C ASN A 10 8.12 12.30 -4.18
N SER A 11 9.02 11.63 -4.89
CA SER A 11 9.15 11.70 -6.35
C SER A 11 8.73 10.44 -7.10
N SER A 12 8.53 9.32 -6.40
CA SER A 12 8.00 8.09 -7.01
C SER A 12 6.55 8.29 -7.46
N PRO A 13 6.16 7.81 -8.66
CA PRO A 13 4.80 7.99 -9.16
C PRO A 13 3.80 7.28 -8.26
N PHE A 14 2.81 8.03 -7.76
CA PHE A 14 1.77 7.53 -6.87
C PHE A 14 0.66 6.83 -7.67
N THR A 15 1.02 5.73 -8.31
CA THR A 15 0.06 4.90 -9.06
C THR A 15 -0.80 4.08 -8.09
N PRO A 16 -2.02 3.69 -8.49
CA PRO A 16 -2.86 2.80 -7.68
C PRO A 16 -2.13 1.53 -7.24
N LEU A 17 -1.26 0.97 -8.10
CA LEU A 17 -0.51 -0.24 -7.77
C LEU A 17 0.56 0.02 -6.70
N SER A 18 1.30 1.14 -6.79
CA SER A 18 2.30 1.53 -5.79
C SER A 18 1.69 1.88 -4.43
N PHE A 19 0.42 2.33 -4.42
CA PHE A 19 -0.30 2.59 -3.19
C PHE A 19 -0.54 1.31 -2.38
N LEU A 20 -0.87 0.19 -3.05
CA LEU A 20 -1.12 -1.09 -2.39
C LEU A 20 0.10 -1.57 -1.59
N GLU A 21 1.31 -1.40 -2.14
CA GLU A 21 2.56 -1.76 -1.46
C GLU A 21 2.77 -0.93 -0.19
N ARG A 22 2.54 0.38 -0.29
CA ARG A 22 2.68 1.30 0.86
C ARG A 22 1.63 1.01 1.94
N ALA A 23 0.39 0.73 1.54
CA ALA A 23 -0.69 0.38 2.46
C ALA A 23 -0.39 -0.94 3.20
N ALA A 24 0.21 -1.93 2.55
CA ALA A 24 0.63 -3.18 3.18
C ALA A 24 1.73 -3.00 4.24
N VAL A 25 2.62 -2.01 4.09
CA VAL A 25 3.62 -1.70 5.13
C VAL A 25 2.98 -1.08 6.37
N VAL A 26 1.97 -0.21 6.20
CA VAL A 26 1.35 0.54 7.31
C VAL A 26 0.22 -0.22 7.98
N TYR A 27 -0.60 -0.94 7.20
CA TYR A 27 -1.85 -1.58 7.64
C TYR A 27 -1.80 -3.10 7.55
N GLY A 28 -0.61 -3.69 7.65
CA GLY A 28 -0.33 -5.10 7.34
C GLY A 28 -1.40 -6.09 7.79
N ASP A 29 -1.79 -6.07 9.07
CA ASP A 29 -2.76 -7.02 9.66
C ASP A 29 -4.22 -6.56 9.58
N THR A 30 -4.49 -5.40 9.00
CA THR A 30 -5.84 -4.87 8.82
C THR A 30 -6.51 -5.49 7.59
N PRO A 31 -7.84 -5.75 7.60
CA PRO A 31 -8.56 -6.21 6.42
C PRO A 31 -8.41 -5.27 5.21
N SER A 32 -8.18 -5.83 4.03
CA SER A 32 -8.00 -5.12 2.75
C SER A 32 -9.03 -5.51 1.69
N LEU A 33 -9.43 -6.78 1.65
CA LEU A 33 -10.42 -7.32 0.72
C LEU A 33 -11.34 -8.31 1.45
N ILE A 34 -12.65 -8.07 1.34
CA ILE A 34 -13.68 -8.98 1.85
C ILE A 34 -14.49 -9.48 0.66
N TYR A 35 -14.52 -10.79 0.46
CA TYR A 35 -15.28 -11.44 -0.60
C TYR A 35 -15.94 -12.70 -0.06
N ASN A 36 -17.28 -12.71 0.01
CA ASN A 36 -18.06 -13.76 0.66
C ASN A 36 -17.58 -14.03 2.10
N GLN A 37 -17.04 -15.22 2.36
CA GLN A 37 -16.51 -15.64 3.67
C GLN A 37 -14.99 -15.47 3.77
N THR A 38 -14.35 -14.98 2.70
CA THR A 38 -12.90 -14.81 2.64
C THR A 38 -12.53 -13.36 2.95
N THR A 39 -11.59 -13.19 3.86
CA THR A 39 -10.98 -11.90 4.18
C THR A 39 -9.48 -11.99 3.98
N TYR A 40 -8.92 -11.05 3.22
CA TYR A 40 -7.47 -10.86 3.10
C TYR A 40 -7.06 -9.61 3.86
N THR A 41 -5.85 -9.64 4.42
CA THR A 41 -5.20 -8.47 5.02
C THR A 41 -4.37 -7.71 3.98
N TRP A 42 -3.92 -6.51 4.31
CA TRP A 42 -3.06 -5.75 3.40
C TRP A 42 -1.73 -6.45 3.09
N SER A 43 -1.12 -7.12 4.09
CA SER A 43 0.08 -7.94 3.87
C SER A 43 -0.20 -9.15 2.97
N GLY A 44 -1.39 -9.75 3.07
CA GLY A 44 -1.81 -10.90 2.26
C GLY A 44 -1.94 -10.62 0.76
N LEU A 45 -2.25 -9.37 0.36
CA LEU A 45 -2.37 -8.99 -1.05
C LEU A 45 -1.03 -9.05 -1.81
N GLN A 46 0.11 -8.92 -1.11
CA GLN A 46 1.43 -8.96 -1.77
C GLN A 46 1.77 -10.34 -2.36
N TYR A 47 1.16 -11.41 -1.84
CA TYR A 47 1.34 -12.78 -2.32
C TYR A 47 0.40 -13.15 -3.48
N ILE A 48 -0.50 -12.25 -3.89
CA ILE A 48 -1.43 -12.44 -5.01
C ILE A 48 -0.82 -11.91 -6.34
N ARG A 49 0.41 -11.42 -6.29
CA ARG A 49 1.17 -10.96 -7.48
C ARG A 49 1.87 -12.10 -8.19
#